data_AF-A0A7Z9W2D0-F1
#
_entry.id   AF-A0A7Z9W2D0-F1
#
_cell.length_a   1.000
_cell.length_b   1.000
_cell.length_c   1.000
_cell.angle_alpha   90.00
_cell.angle_beta   90.00
_cell.angle_gamma   90.00
#
_symmetry.space_group_name_H-M   'P 1'
#
loop_
_entity.id
_entity.type
_entity.pdbx_description
1 polymer ?
#
loop_
_entity_poly.entity_id
_entity_poly.type
_entity_poly.pdbx_seq_one_letter_code
_entity_poly.pdbx_strand_id
1 'polypeptide(L)'
;IDSEHHEDIIVAEYESYTRNAILQLRRVREGAQIEQDHMRNRQMVVHWLMDNTNAIEQRTRDGKTYYVMIDSNAFREGVGTLLAEVQRIKSEGDYDAAYTLFESYGIYFDPALRDQVVDRVSRVNVPSYTGFVMPKLEPVVDSSGEIVDVVITYPQDFTQQMLEYSGKR
;
A
#
# COMPACT_ATOMS: atom_id res chain seq x y z
N ILE A 1 14.19 13.73 14.39
CA ILE A 1 14.54 12.30 14.43
C ILE A 1 16.06 12.27 14.45
N ASP A 2 16.62 11.70 15.50
CA ASP A 2 18.07 11.66 15.69
C ASP A 2 18.68 10.58 14.78
N SER A 3 19.93 10.79 14.37
CA SER A 3 20.59 9.93 13.37
C SER A 3 20.69 8.47 13.80
N GLU A 4 20.70 8.20 15.10
CA GLU A 4 20.72 6.84 15.66
C GLU A 4 19.46 6.03 15.31
N HIS A 5 18.33 6.69 15.02
CA HIS A 5 17.08 6.00 14.67
C HIS A 5 16.89 5.79 13.17
N HIS A 6 17.79 6.31 12.33
CA HIS A 6 17.60 6.25 10.88
C HIS A 6 17.58 4.82 10.34
N GLU A 7 18.45 3.95 10.87
CA GLU A 7 18.51 2.55 10.44
C GLU A 7 17.22 1.81 10.78
N ASP A 8 16.71 1.95 12.01
CA ASP A 8 15.47 1.33 12.45
C ASP A 8 14.26 1.78 11.60
N ILE A 9 14.21 3.07 11.24
CA ILE A 9 13.14 3.61 10.38
C ILE A 9 13.19 3.00 8.98
N ILE A 10 14.38 2.85 8.40
CA ILE A 10 14.58 2.26 7.07
C ILE A 10 14.16 0.78 7.10
N VAL A 11 14.63 0.03 8.10
CA VAL A 11 14.30 -1.39 8.27
C VAL A 11 12.80 -1.58 8.44
N ALA A 12 12.15 -0.76 9.29
CA ALA A 12 10.71 -0.83 9.49
C ALA A 12 9.91 -0.61 8.19
N GLU A 13 10.35 0.31 7.34
CA GLU A 13 9.71 0.55 6.04
C GLU A 13 9.94 -0.61 5.07
N TYR A 14 11.15 -1.16 4.98
CA TYR A 14 11.45 -2.31 4.11
C TYR A 14 10.64 -3.55 4.51
N GLU A 15 10.55 -3.83 5.82
CA GLU A 15 9.68 -4.89 6.33
C GLU A 15 8.20 -4.64 6.04
N SER A 16 7.75 -3.39 6.21
CA SER A 16 6.37 -2.99 5.94
C SER A 16 6.01 -3.16 4.46
N TYR A 17 6.88 -2.71 3.56
CA TYR A 17 6.71 -2.82 2.11
C TYR A 17 6.69 -4.29 1.67
N THR A 18 7.63 -5.10 2.17
CA THR A 18 7.70 -6.56 1.93
C THR A 18 6.41 -7.26 2.35
N ARG A 19 5.92 -6.96 3.56
CA ARG A 19 4.66 -7.51 4.08
C ARG A 19 3.45 -7.04 3.27
N ASN A 20 3.48 -5.84 2.69
CA ASN A 20 2.35 -5.28 1.95
C ASN A 20 2.01 -6.13 0.72
N ALA A 21 3.02 -6.65 0.01
CA ALA A 21 2.83 -7.43 -1.22
C ALA A 21 1.95 -8.67 -1.03
N ILE A 22 2.07 -9.36 0.11
CA ILE A 22 1.19 -10.48 0.48
C ILE A 22 -0.13 -9.99 1.11
N LEU A 23 -0.07 -8.99 2.00
CA LEU A 23 -1.24 -8.53 2.75
C LEU A 23 -2.30 -7.89 1.83
N GLN A 24 -1.88 -7.23 0.76
CA GLN A 24 -2.80 -6.58 -0.19
C GLN A 24 -3.72 -7.57 -0.90
N LEU A 25 -3.35 -8.86 -1.00
CA LEU A 25 -4.16 -9.89 -1.65
C LEU A 25 -5.55 -10.05 -0.97
N ARG A 26 -5.70 -9.62 0.29
CA ARG A 26 -7.00 -9.52 0.97
C ARG A 26 -8.05 -8.66 0.24
N ARG A 27 -7.60 -7.81 -0.70
CA ARG A 27 -8.45 -6.93 -1.53
C ARG A 27 -8.94 -7.60 -2.80
N VAL A 28 -8.32 -8.70 -3.25
CA VAL A 28 -8.68 -9.41 -4.48
C VAL A 28 -9.41 -10.69 -4.09
N ARG A 29 -10.75 -10.64 -4.04
CA ARG A 29 -11.58 -11.75 -3.51
C ARG A 29 -11.78 -12.91 -4.49
N GLU A 30 -11.62 -12.66 -5.77
CA GLU A 30 -11.81 -13.63 -6.84
C GLU A 30 -10.68 -13.55 -7.86
N GLY A 31 -10.47 -14.63 -8.62
CA GLY A 31 -9.41 -14.68 -9.64
C GLY A 31 -7.99 -14.78 -9.08
N ALA A 32 -7.03 -14.51 -9.96
CA ALA A 32 -5.59 -14.73 -9.77
C ALA A 32 -4.73 -13.53 -10.26
N GLN A 33 -5.37 -12.38 -10.51
CA GLN A 33 -4.73 -11.20 -11.08
C GLN A 33 -5.00 -9.96 -10.24
N ILE A 34 -4.00 -9.10 -10.13
CA ILE A 34 -4.14 -7.75 -9.59
C ILE A 34 -4.42 -6.80 -10.76
N GLU A 35 -5.45 -5.96 -10.63
CA GLU A 35 -5.76 -4.93 -11.63
C GLU A 35 -5.24 -3.54 -11.28
N GLN A 36 -5.20 -3.21 -9.99
CA GLN A 36 -4.93 -1.86 -9.53
C GLN A 36 -3.42 -1.55 -9.58
N ASP A 37 -3.04 -0.46 -10.24
CA ASP A 37 -1.64 -0.09 -10.55
C ASP A 37 -0.72 -0.03 -9.32
N HIS A 38 -1.25 0.44 -8.18
CA HIS A 38 -0.48 0.54 -6.94
C HIS A 38 -0.19 -0.82 -6.33
N MET A 39 -1.13 -1.75 -6.44
CA MET A 39 -0.96 -3.12 -5.99
C MET A 39 -0.02 -3.88 -6.93
N ARG A 40 -0.13 -3.66 -8.25
CA ARG A 40 0.76 -4.23 -9.26
C ARG A 40 2.21 -3.83 -9.02
N ASN A 41 2.49 -2.53 -8.82
CA ASN A 41 3.88 -2.11 -8.64
C ASN A 41 4.50 -2.61 -7.33
N ARG A 42 3.73 -2.65 -6.23
CA ARG A 42 4.22 -3.21 -4.96
C ARG A 42 4.55 -4.69 -5.10
N GLN A 43 3.68 -5.43 -5.79
CA GLN A 43 3.93 -6.86 -6.03
C GLN A 43 5.16 -7.04 -6.94
N MET A 44 5.23 -6.26 -8.03
CA MET A 44 6.35 -6.31 -8.97
C MET A 44 7.69 -6.10 -8.27
N VAL A 45 7.81 -5.06 -7.43
CA VAL A 45 9.06 -4.78 -6.71
C VAL A 45 9.43 -5.93 -5.77
N VAL A 46 8.48 -6.43 -4.97
CA VAL A 46 8.77 -7.48 -3.99
C VAL A 46 9.10 -8.82 -4.66
N HIS A 47 8.34 -9.24 -5.66
CA HIS A 47 8.61 -10.49 -6.37
C HIS A 47 9.90 -10.41 -7.19
N TRP A 48 10.21 -9.26 -7.83
CA TRP A 48 11.49 -9.07 -8.50
C TRP A 48 12.66 -9.20 -7.53
N LEU A 49 12.56 -8.60 -6.33
CA LEU A 49 13.60 -8.74 -5.30
C LEU A 49 13.75 -10.18 -4.81
N MET A 50 12.66 -10.93 -4.64
CA MET A 50 12.70 -12.33 -4.25
C MET A 50 13.42 -13.21 -5.29
N ASP A 51 13.26 -12.92 -6.58
CA ASP A 51 13.86 -13.71 -7.65
C ASP A 51 15.29 -13.30 -8.00
N ASN A 52 15.68 -12.04 -7.72
CA ASN A 52 16.95 -11.46 -8.19
C ASN A 52 17.92 -11.11 -7.05
N THR A 53 17.54 -11.30 -5.78
CA THR A 53 18.37 -10.95 -4.62
C THR A 53 18.20 -11.96 -3.48
N ASN A 54 19.01 -11.83 -2.43
CA ASN A 54 18.83 -12.54 -1.15
C ASN A 54 18.16 -11.66 -0.08
N ALA A 55 17.49 -10.56 -0.47
CA ALA A 55 16.93 -9.59 0.46
C ALA A 55 15.67 -10.09 1.18
N ILE A 56 14.89 -10.94 0.51
CA ILE A 56 13.57 -11.40 0.97
C ILE A 56 13.50 -12.93 0.84
N GLU A 57 13.08 -13.58 1.92
CA GLU A 57 12.84 -15.02 1.96
C GLU A 57 11.37 -15.32 2.21
N GLN A 58 10.79 -16.25 1.45
CA GLN A 58 9.49 -16.83 1.77
C GLN A 58 9.66 -17.93 2.82
N ARG A 59 9.00 -17.77 3.97
CA ARG A 59 8.96 -18.78 5.04
C ARG A 59 7.55 -19.26 5.29
N THR A 60 7.43 -20.50 5.77
CA THR A 60 6.15 -21.08 6.21
C THR A 60 6.24 -21.48 7.67
N ARG A 61 5.24 -21.10 8.46
CA ARG A 61 5.09 -21.52 9.87
C ARG A 61 3.62 -21.80 10.18
N ASP A 62 3.32 -22.98 10.69
CA ASP A 62 1.95 -23.44 11.02
C ASP A 62 0.97 -23.31 9.85
N GLY A 63 1.42 -23.69 8.65
CA GLY A 63 0.63 -23.58 7.41
C GLY A 63 0.36 -22.14 6.95
N LYS A 64 1.06 -21.14 7.50
CA LYS A 64 0.97 -19.72 7.11
C LYS A 64 2.24 -19.26 6.41
N THR A 65 2.07 -18.53 5.32
CA THR A 65 3.17 -17.99 4.52
C THR A 65 3.55 -16.58 4.99
N TYR A 66 4.85 -16.29 4.99
CA TYR A 66 5.43 -15.00 5.36
C TYR A 66 6.50 -14.63 4.34
N TYR A 67 6.50 -13.37 3.91
CA TYR A 67 7.64 -12.77 3.23
C TYR A 67 8.47 -12.06 4.31
N VAL A 68 9.72 -12.46 4.46
CA VAL A 68 10.62 -11.99 5.52
C VAL A 68 11.77 -11.26 4.87
N MET A 69 11.92 -9.96 5.17
CA MET A 69 13.11 -9.22 4.79
C MET A 69 14.25 -9.68 5.69
N ILE A 70 15.32 -10.23 5.10
CA ILE A 70 16.45 -10.83 5.83
C ILE A 70 17.76 -10.08 5.66
N ASP A 71 17.85 -9.19 4.66
CA ASP A 71 19.02 -8.38 4.39
C ASP A 71 18.62 -7.01 3.82
N SER A 72 18.78 -5.96 4.63
CA SER A 72 18.41 -4.58 4.28
C SER A 72 19.37 -3.95 3.26
N ASN A 73 20.63 -4.37 3.23
CA ASN A 73 21.60 -3.88 2.25
C ASN A 73 21.31 -4.47 0.87
N ALA A 74 21.09 -5.79 0.80
CA ALA A 74 20.67 -6.46 -0.43
C ALA A 74 19.32 -5.89 -0.94
N PHE A 75 18.40 -5.55 -0.03
CA PHE A 75 17.14 -4.89 -0.39
C PHE A 75 17.41 -3.54 -1.08
N ARG A 76 18.23 -2.69 -0.44
CA ARG A 76 18.55 -1.36 -0.96
C ARG A 76 19.26 -1.42 -2.32
N GLU A 77 20.25 -2.29 -2.46
CA GLU A 77 20.99 -2.49 -3.71
C GLU A 77 20.08 -3.05 -4.80
N GLY A 78 19.25 -4.04 -4.49
CA GLY A 78 18.27 -4.61 -5.40
C GLY A 78 17.27 -3.59 -5.92
N VAL A 79 16.72 -2.76 -5.02
CA VAL A 79 15.83 -1.66 -5.42
C VAL A 79 16.57 -0.64 -6.27
N GLY A 80 17.85 -0.35 -6.00
CA GLY A 80 18.67 0.52 -6.83
C GLY A 80 18.81 0.01 -8.27
N THR A 81 19.09 -1.28 -8.42
CA THR A 81 19.16 -1.94 -9.73
C THR A 81 17.82 -1.89 -10.46
N LEU A 82 16.73 -2.27 -9.78
CA LEU A 82 15.39 -2.26 -10.37
C LEU A 82 14.96 -0.83 -10.74
N LEU A 83 15.28 0.17 -9.92
CA LEU A 83 14.99 1.57 -10.20
C LEU A 83 15.71 2.04 -11.48
N ALA A 84 16.97 1.68 -11.66
CA ALA A 84 17.72 2.01 -12.87
C ALA A 84 17.06 1.39 -14.11
N GLU A 85 16.61 0.13 -14.02
CA GLU A 85 15.93 -0.54 -15.14
C GLU A 85 14.55 0.07 -15.44
N VAL A 86 13.72 0.31 -14.43
CA VAL A 86 12.42 0.98 -14.60
C VAL A 86 12.61 2.39 -15.20
N GLN A 87 13.64 3.12 -14.78
CA GLN A 87 13.96 4.42 -15.33
C GLN A 87 14.42 4.33 -16.80
N ARG A 88 15.24 3.34 -17.16
CA ARG A 88 15.65 3.08 -18.55
C ARG A 88 14.43 2.78 -19.43
N ILE A 89 13.61 1.80 -19.01
CA ILE A 89 12.36 1.40 -19.69
C ILE A 89 11.50 2.63 -19.99
N LYS A 90 11.28 3.47 -18.98
CA LYS A 90 10.48 4.70 -19.12
C LYS A 90 11.12 5.71 -20.06
N SER A 91 12.43 5.96 -19.94
CA SER A 91 13.13 6.96 -20.73
C SER A 91 13.28 6.58 -22.21
N GLU A 92 13.37 5.28 -22.51
CA GLU A 92 13.54 4.76 -23.86
C GLU A 92 12.21 4.36 -24.52
N GLY A 93 11.12 4.33 -23.75
CA GLY A 93 9.80 3.91 -24.26
C GLY A 93 9.71 2.41 -24.57
N ASP A 94 10.45 1.58 -23.81
CA ASP A 94 10.60 0.15 -24.03
C ASP A 94 9.36 -0.63 -23.52
N TYR A 95 8.32 -0.68 -24.35
CA TYR A 95 7.05 -1.32 -24.00
C TYR A 95 7.21 -2.82 -23.70
N ASP A 96 8.01 -3.55 -24.48
CA ASP A 96 8.14 -5.00 -24.33
C ASP A 96 8.83 -5.36 -23.01
N ALA A 97 9.83 -4.58 -22.61
CA ALA A 97 10.45 -4.73 -21.29
C ALA A 97 9.47 -4.38 -20.16
N ALA A 98 8.68 -3.30 -20.30
CA ALA A 98 7.65 -2.96 -19.32
C ALA A 98 6.61 -4.07 -19.17
N TYR A 99 6.11 -4.60 -20.30
CA TYR A 99 5.16 -5.70 -20.34
C TYR A 99 5.73 -6.93 -19.65
N THR A 100 6.95 -7.33 -20.00
CA THR A 100 7.63 -8.50 -19.40
C THR A 100 7.80 -8.35 -17.89
N LEU A 101 8.20 -7.17 -17.41
CA LEU A 101 8.38 -6.90 -15.99
C LEU A 101 7.07 -7.07 -15.21
N PHE A 102 5.95 -6.57 -15.73
CA PHE A 102 4.66 -6.68 -15.04
C PHE A 102 4.00 -8.04 -15.18
N GLU A 103 4.10 -8.70 -16.35
CA GLU A 103 3.61 -10.07 -16.52
C GLU A 103 4.34 -11.06 -15.60
N SER A 104 5.66 -10.88 -15.44
CA SER A 104 6.47 -11.78 -14.62
C SER A 104 6.23 -11.58 -13.12
N TYR A 105 6.11 -10.33 -12.66
CA TYR A 105 6.17 -10.02 -11.23
C TYR A 105 4.98 -9.25 -10.68
N GLY A 106 4.23 -8.51 -11.51
CA GLY A 106 3.25 -7.53 -11.04
C GLY A 106 1.79 -7.97 -11.09
N ILE A 107 1.41 -8.84 -12.02
CA ILE A 107 0.00 -9.12 -12.34
C ILE A 107 -0.52 -10.36 -11.60
N TYR A 108 0.14 -11.49 -11.75
CA TYR A 108 -0.38 -12.78 -11.31
C TYR A 108 0.07 -13.13 -9.89
N PHE A 109 -0.75 -13.91 -9.18
CA PHE A 109 -0.41 -14.48 -7.88
C PHE A 109 -1.04 -15.87 -7.71
N ASP A 110 -0.52 -16.67 -6.78
CA ASP A 110 -1.12 -17.95 -6.40
C ASP A 110 -2.44 -17.74 -5.64
N PRO A 111 -3.60 -18.19 -6.17
CA PRO A 111 -4.88 -18.09 -5.48
C PRO A 111 -4.90 -18.78 -4.11
N ALA A 112 -4.13 -19.86 -3.90
CA ALA A 112 -4.07 -20.53 -2.61
C ALA A 112 -3.41 -19.65 -1.54
N LEU A 113 -2.37 -18.90 -1.92
CA LEU A 113 -1.77 -17.88 -1.07
C LEU A 113 -2.77 -16.77 -0.73
N ARG A 114 -3.52 -16.27 -1.72
CA ARG A 114 -4.59 -15.28 -1.50
C ARG A 114 -5.64 -15.80 -0.53
N ASP A 115 -6.14 -17.02 -0.73
CA ASP A 115 -7.18 -17.63 0.11
C ASP A 115 -6.71 -17.75 1.56
N GLN A 116 -5.46 -18.17 1.78
CA GLN A 116 -4.83 -18.18 3.10
C GLN A 116 -4.79 -16.79 3.73
N VAL A 117 -4.41 -15.75 2.97
CA VAL A 117 -4.39 -14.36 3.46
C VAL A 117 -5.80 -13.89 3.83
N VAL A 118 -6.80 -14.19 3.00
CA VAL A 118 -8.20 -13.84 3.24
C VAL A 118 -8.72 -14.50 4.53
N ASP A 119 -8.45 -15.79 4.76
CA ASP A 119 -8.84 -16.48 6.00
C ASP A 119 -8.17 -15.87 7.23
N ARG A 120 -6.89 -15.50 7.13
CA ARG A 120 -6.17 -14.86 8.24
C ARG A 120 -6.75 -13.50 8.60
N VAL A 121 -7.10 -12.70 7.60
CA VAL A 121 -7.64 -11.35 7.81
C VAL A 121 -9.09 -11.40 8.31
N SER A 122 -9.90 -12.37 7.88
CA SER A 122 -11.30 -12.48 8.32
C SER A 122 -11.40 -12.69 9.83
N ARG A 123 -10.44 -13.40 10.43
CA ARG A 123 -10.37 -13.66 11.89
C ARG A 123 -10.11 -12.41 12.74
N VAL A 124 -9.52 -11.37 12.15
CA VAL A 124 -9.27 -10.08 12.85
C VAL A 124 -10.28 -8.99 12.50
N ASN A 125 -11.24 -9.29 11.61
CA ASN A 125 -12.35 -8.41 11.21
C ASN A 125 -11.93 -6.97 10.83
N VAL A 126 -10.82 -6.83 10.11
CA VAL A 126 -10.30 -5.53 9.66
C VAL A 126 -10.81 -5.22 8.24
N PRO A 127 -11.36 -4.01 7.98
CA PRO A 127 -11.81 -3.64 6.65
C PRO A 127 -10.66 -3.51 5.64
N SER A 128 -10.93 -3.82 4.37
CA SER A 128 -9.95 -3.73 3.28
C SER A 128 -9.69 -2.29 2.79
N TYR A 129 -10.60 -1.37 3.10
CA TYR A 129 -10.59 0.02 2.68
C TYR A 129 -10.93 0.92 3.86
N THR A 130 -10.39 2.13 3.83
CA THR A 130 -10.63 3.17 4.84
C THR A 130 -11.28 4.35 4.16
N GLY A 131 -12.29 4.92 4.80
CA GLY A 131 -12.86 6.23 4.47
C GLY A 131 -12.72 7.17 5.67
N PHE A 132 -12.84 8.47 5.41
CA PHE A 132 -12.76 9.49 6.45
C PHE A 132 -14.03 10.33 6.45
N VAL A 133 -14.47 10.72 7.65
CA VAL A 133 -15.47 11.79 7.83
C VAL A 133 -14.70 13.11 7.88
N MET A 134 -15.08 14.05 7.03
CA MET A 134 -14.41 15.35 6.96
C MET A 134 -14.73 16.22 8.19
N PRO A 135 -13.81 17.09 8.63
CA PRO A 135 -14.15 18.13 9.59
C PRO A 135 -15.15 19.12 8.98
N LYS A 136 -15.90 19.80 9.85
CA LYS A 136 -16.79 20.89 9.46
C LYS A 136 -16.13 22.23 9.78
N LEU A 137 -16.19 23.16 8.84
CA LEU A 137 -15.67 24.52 8.96
C LEU A 137 -16.84 25.49 8.99
N GLU A 138 -16.94 26.29 10.05
CA GLU A 138 -18.01 27.27 10.23
C GLU A 138 -17.41 28.67 10.41
N PRO A 139 -17.74 29.66 9.55
CA PRO A 139 -17.22 31.00 9.69
C PRO A 139 -17.85 31.68 10.92
N VAL A 140 -17.01 32.37 11.70
CA VAL A 140 -17.44 33.30 12.73
C VAL A 140 -17.46 34.69 12.11
N VAL A 141 -18.63 35.33 12.12
CA VAL A 141 -18.83 36.66 11.56
C VAL A 141 -19.03 37.69 12.66
N ASP A 142 -18.44 38.87 12.51
CA ASP A 142 -18.67 39.98 13.43
C ASP A 142 -19.96 40.76 13.12
N SER A 143 -20.23 41.82 13.87
CA SER A 143 -21.42 42.67 13.68
C SER A 143 -21.44 43.44 12.35
N SER A 144 -20.29 43.59 11.69
CA SER A 144 -20.19 44.24 10.38
C SER A 144 -20.45 43.26 9.22
N GLY A 145 -20.51 41.95 9.53
CA GLY A 145 -20.66 40.88 8.56
C GLY A 145 -19.34 40.37 8.00
N GLU A 146 -18.20 40.83 8.55
CA GLU A 146 -16.87 40.35 8.19
C GLU A 146 -16.55 39.04 8.92
N ILE A 147 -15.90 38.10 8.23
CA ILE A 147 -15.41 36.86 8.84
C ILE A 147 -14.19 37.20 9.69
N VAL A 148 -14.26 36.90 10.99
CA VAL A 148 -13.18 37.16 11.95
C VAL A 148 -12.48 35.90 12.43
N ASP A 149 -13.11 34.73 12.26
CA ASP A 149 -12.53 33.43 12.60
C ASP A 149 -13.22 32.30 11.81
N VAL A 150 -12.67 31.09 11.86
CA VAL A 150 -13.28 29.87 11.34
C VAL A 150 -13.17 28.76 12.38
N VAL A 151 -14.31 28.31 12.89
CA VAL A 151 -14.37 27.20 13.86
C VAL A 151 -14.32 25.87 13.12
N ILE A 152 -13.45 24.97 13.59
CA ILE A 152 -13.32 23.60 13.09
C ILE A 152 -13.99 22.65 14.10
N THR A 153 -14.90 21.80 13.62
CA THR A 153 -15.47 20.70 14.42
C THR A 153 -15.29 19.35 13.74
N TYR A 154 -15.25 18.29 14.54
CA TYR A 154 -15.02 16.91 14.08
C TYR A 154 -16.26 16.07 14.41
N PRO A 155 -17.31 16.09 13.56
CA PRO A 155 -18.57 15.44 13.88
C PRO A 155 -18.49 13.91 13.95
N GLN A 156 -17.51 13.31 13.25
CA GLN A 156 -17.25 11.86 13.26
C GLN A 156 -18.45 10.96 12.90
N ASP A 157 -19.48 11.52 12.26
CA ASP A 157 -20.66 10.82 11.78
C ASP A 157 -20.74 10.86 10.24
N PHE A 158 -20.57 9.70 9.62
CA PHE A 158 -20.60 9.55 8.17
C PHE A 158 -22.00 9.75 7.58
N THR A 159 -23.03 9.21 8.24
CA THR A 159 -24.41 9.28 7.75
C THR A 159 -24.90 10.72 7.79
N GLN A 160 -24.68 11.41 8.91
CA GLN A 160 -25.02 12.81 9.06
C GLN A 160 -24.30 13.66 8.02
N GLN A 161 -22.97 13.51 7.87
CA GLN A 161 -22.20 14.27 6.89
C GLN A 161 -22.71 14.07 5.45
N MET A 162 -22.98 12.83 5.06
CA MET A 162 -23.45 12.53 3.71
C MET A 162 -24.87 13.05 3.45
N LEU A 163 -25.75 13.05 4.45
CA LEU A 163 -27.09 13.66 4.33
C LEU A 163 -26.99 15.18 4.17
N GLU A 164 -26.19 15.84 5.01
CA GLU A 164 -25.94 17.29 4.94
C GLU A 164 -25.39 17.68 3.56
N TYR A 165 -24.36 16.97 3.06
CA TYR A 165 -23.77 17.21 1.72
C TYR A 165 -24.75 16.94 0.58
N SER A 166 -25.70 16.02 0.76
CA SER A 166 -26.74 15.72 -0.23
C SER A 166 -27.84 16.79 -0.27
N GLY A 167 -27.76 17.85 0.54
CA GLY A 167 -28.78 18.90 0.63
C GLY A 167 -30.05 18.47 1.38
N LYS A 168 -30.06 17.26 1.95
CA LYS A 168 -31.12 16.79 2.85
C LYS A 168 -30.72 17.21 4.27
N ARG A 169 -31.34 18.28 4.76
CA ARG A 169 -31.28 18.64 6.17
C ARG A 169 -32.29 17.82 6.95
#